data_AF-A0AA43M392-F1
#
_entry.id   AF-A0AA43M392-F1
#
_cell.length_a   1.000
_cell.length_b   1.000
_cell.length_c   1.000
_cell.angle_alpha   90.00
_cell.angle_beta   90.00
_cell.angle_gamma   90.00
#
_symmetry.space_group_name_H-M   'P 1'
#
loop_
_entity.id
_entity.type
_entity.pdbx_description
1 polymer ?
#
loop_
_entity_poly.entity_id
_entity_poly.type
_entity_poly.pdbx_seq_one_letter_code
_entity_poly.pdbx_strand_id
1 'polypeptide(L)' 'MAEAIEEGVELMSYTSWGCIELISASTSEMRKRYGYIYVDQDDEGGGTLARLRKKSFYWYKQVIATNGPELENL' A
#
# COMPACT_ATOMS: atom_id res chain seq x y z
N MET A 1 -9.72 -10.85 6.28
CA MET A 1 -10.05 -9.90 7.37
C MET A 1 -11.54 -9.88 7.61
N ALA A 2 -12.37 -9.63 6.58
CA ALA A 2 -13.83 -9.69 6.68
C ALA A 2 -14.32 -11.01 7.34
N GLU A 3 -13.93 -12.16 6.78
CA GLU A 3 -14.30 -13.48 7.35
C GLU A 3 -13.88 -13.65 8.82
N ALA A 4 -12.66 -13.25 9.19
CA ALA A 4 -12.20 -13.33 10.59
C ALA A 4 -13.02 -12.43 11.55
N ILE A 5 -13.42 -11.24 11.09
CA ILE A 5 -14.30 -10.35 11.85
C ILE A 5 -15.70 -10.99 11.99
N GLU A 6 -16.22 -11.61 10.93
CA GLU A 6 -17.50 -12.35 10.95
C GLU A 6 -17.46 -13.55 11.91
N GLU A 7 -16.30 -14.20 12.04
CA GLU A 7 -16.05 -15.27 13.02
C GLU A 7 -15.84 -14.76 14.46
N GLY A 8 -15.94 -13.44 14.69
CA GLY A 8 -15.91 -12.83 16.03
C GLY A 8 -14.53 -12.40 16.53
N VAL A 9 -13.51 -12.38 15.67
CA VAL A 9 -12.19 -11.84 16.03
C VAL A 9 -12.27 -10.32 16.21
N GLU A 10 -11.83 -9.82 17.37
CA GLU A 10 -11.67 -8.38 17.60
C GLU A 10 -10.43 -7.86 16.87
N LEU A 11 -10.64 -7.23 15.72
CA LEU A 11 -9.58 -6.60 14.93
C LEU A 11 -9.66 -5.07 15.05
N MET A 12 -8.65 -4.45 15.65
CA MET A 12 -8.62 -2.99 15.85
C MET A 12 -8.50 -2.20 14.55
N SER A 13 -7.60 -2.61 13.65
CA SER A 13 -7.30 -1.88 12.41
C SER A 13 -6.43 -2.72 11.45
N TYR A 14 -6.25 -2.22 10.23
CA TYR A 14 -5.27 -2.71 9.25
C TYR A 14 -4.41 -1.56 8.73
N THR A 15 -3.09 -1.73 8.77
CA THR A 15 -2.11 -0.75 8.28
C THR A 15 -1.22 -1.39 7.22
N SER A 16 -1.35 -0.94 5.97
CA SER A 16 -0.55 -1.48 4.86
C SER A 16 0.93 -1.14 5.01
N TRP A 17 1.80 -2.13 4.82
CA TRP A 17 3.25 -1.96 4.87
C TRP A 17 3.77 -1.14 3.69
N GLY A 18 4.67 -0.20 3.98
CA GLY A 18 5.35 0.58 2.95
C GLY A 18 4.37 1.36 2.06
N CYS A 19 3.40 2.04 2.65
CA CYS A 19 2.34 2.78 1.93
C CYS A 19 2.86 3.82 0.92
N ILE A 20 4.06 4.33 1.15
CA ILE A 20 4.94 4.99 0.17
C ILE A 20 6.14 4.07 -0.10
N GLU A 21 6.60 4.01 -1.35
CA GLU A 21 7.77 3.21 -1.68
C GLU A 21 9.00 3.61 -0.84
N LEU A 22 9.74 2.57 -0.42
CA LEU A 22 10.85 2.64 0.50
C LEU A 22 11.87 1.57 0.12
N ILE A 23 13.08 1.68 0.69
CA ILE A 23 14.14 0.69 0.54
C ILE A 23 13.76 -0.56 1.33
N SER A 24 13.68 -1.70 0.65
CA SER A 24 13.29 -2.96 1.29
C SER A 24 14.32 -3.44 2.31
N ALA A 25 13.84 -3.96 3.45
CA ALA A 25 14.72 -4.36 4.55
C ALA A 25 15.61 -5.58 4.24
N SER A 26 15.16 -6.51 3.39
CA SER A 26 15.85 -7.77 3.13
C SER A 26 17.05 -7.64 2.20
N THR A 27 16.92 -6.78 1.20
CA THR A 27 17.82 -6.73 0.04
C THR A 27 18.31 -5.32 -0.25
N SER A 28 17.86 -4.32 0.53
CA SER A 28 18.19 -2.91 0.33
C SER A 28 17.81 -2.38 -1.07
N GLU A 29 16.68 -2.84 -1.61
CA GLU A 29 16.23 -2.53 -2.97
C GLU A 29 15.06 -1.55 -2.98
N MET A 30 15.09 -0.57 -3.90
CA MET A 30 13.97 0.28 -4.32
C MET A 30 13.07 -0.42 -5.36
N ARG A 31 13.64 -1.31 -6.20
CA ARG A 31 12.88 -2.04 -7.23
C ARG A 31 11.77 -2.94 -6.66
N LYS A 32 11.90 -3.37 -5.40
CA LYS A 32 10.87 -4.11 -4.67
C LYS A 32 9.85 -3.13 -4.08
N ARG A 33 8.83 -2.80 -4.90
CA ARG A 33 7.90 -1.70 -4.65
C ARG A 33 6.60 -2.17 -3.96
N TYR A 34 6.32 -1.63 -2.78
CA TYR A 34 5.10 -1.94 -1.99
C TYR A 34 4.02 -0.85 -2.08
N GLY A 35 4.43 0.42 -2.15
CA GLY A 35 3.54 1.52 -1.83
C GLY A 35 2.45 1.80 -2.85
N TYR A 36 1.43 2.52 -2.37
CA TYR A 36 0.42 3.18 -3.18
C TYR A 36 0.96 4.45 -3.83
N ILE A 37 2.03 5.01 -3.26
CA ILE A 37 2.74 6.18 -3.76
C ILE A 37 4.08 5.70 -4.32
N TYR A 38 4.27 5.89 -5.62
CA TYR A 38 5.55 5.69 -6.30
C TYR A 38 6.54 6.78 -5.89
N VAL A 39 7.79 6.40 -5.68
CA VAL A 39 8.92 7.31 -5.48
C VAL A 39 9.90 7.09 -6.63
N ASP A 40 10.23 8.20 -7.31
CA ASP A 40 11.21 8.21 -8.39
C ASP A 40 12.63 8.08 -7.84
N GLN A 41 13.00 6.86 -7.51
CA GLN A 41 14.33 6.44 -7.10
C GLN A 41 14.59 5.00 -7.57
N ASP A 42 15.78 4.73 -8.08
CA ASP A 42 16.28 3.40 -8.42
C ASP A 42 17.18 2.81 -7.31
N ASP A 43 17.70 1.61 -7.53
CA ASP A 43 18.55 0.90 -6.56
C ASP A 43 19.94 1.55 -6.38
N GLU A 44 20.39 2.37 -7.33
CA GLU A 44 21.66 3.10 -7.27
C GLU A 44 21.51 4.47 -6.61
N GLY A 45 20.28 4.85 -6.24
CA GLY A 45 19.94 6.14 -5.64
C GLY A 45 19.71 7.25 -6.67
N GLY A 46 19.69 6.92 -7.96
CA GLY A 46 19.32 7.82 -9.04
C GLY A 46 17.81 8.09 -9.06
N GLY A 47 17.41 9.29 -9.48
CA GLY A 47 16.02 9.71 -9.58
C GLY A 47 15.74 11.08 -8.97
N THR A 48 14.53 11.60 -9.17
CA THR A 48 14.14 12.94 -8.73
C THR A 48 13.55 12.97 -7.31
N LEU A 49 13.30 11.80 -6.71
CA LEU A 49 12.49 11.62 -5.51
C LEU A 49 11.06 12.16 -5.64
N ALA A 50 10.59 12.44 -6.86
CA ALA A 50 9.22 12.84 -7.11
C ALA A 50 8.24 11.73 -6.70
N ARG A 51 7.04 12.13 -6.28
CA ARG A 51 6.00 11.20 -5.82
C ARG A 51 4.86 11.17 -6.81
N LEU A 52 4.40 9.97 -7.15
CA LEU A 52 3.27 9.76 -8.04
C LEU A 52 2.25 8.83 -7.37
N ARG A 53 0.97 9.17 -7.49
CA ARG A 53 -0.13 8.31 -7.01
C ARG A 53 -0.32 7.17 -8.00
N LYS A 54 -0.14 5.92 -7.55
CA LYS A 54 -0.44 4.74 -8.36
C LYS A 54 -1.96 4.55 -8.47
N LYS A 55 -2.40 3.66 -9.35
CA LYS A 55 -3.82 3.23 -9.39
C LYS A 55 -4.31 2.72 -8.04
N SER A 56 -3.48 1.95 -7.35
CA SER A 56 -3.77 1.40 -6.03
C SER A 56 -3.95 2.46 -4.94
N PHE A 57 -3.46 3.70 -5.13
CA PHE A 57 -3.76 4.82 -4.24
C PHE A 57 -5.26 5.14 -4.23
N TYR A 58 -5.87 5.24 -5.40
CA TYR A 58 -7.30 5.56 -5.51
C TYR A 58 -8.16 4.39 -5.06
N TRP A 59 -7.76 3.16 -5.37
CA TRP A 59 -8.40 1.96 -4.83
C TRP A 59 -8.39 1.97 -3.30
N TYR A 60 -7.23 2.13 -2.65
CA TYR A 60 -7.14 2.09 -1.19
C TYR A 60 -7.86 3.27 -0.52
N LYS A 61 -7.89 4.44 -1.19
CA LYS A 61 -8.72 5.58 -0.78
C LYS A 61 -10.21 5.19 -0.73
N GLN A 62 -10.73 4.44 -1.72
CA GLN A 62 -12.13 4.01 -1.71
C GLN A 62 -12.39 2.92 -0.67
N VAL A 63 -11.47 1.97 -0.49
CA VAL A 63 -11.56 0.96 0.58
C VAL A 63 -11.70 1.62 1.94
N ILE A 64 -10.87 2.63 2.25
CA ILE A 64 -10.97 3.39 3.51
C ILE A 64 -12.28 4.17 3.58
N ALA A 65 -12.65 4.89 2.52
CA ALA A 65 -13.84 5.74 2.50
C ALA A 65 -15.15 4.96 2.68
N THR A 66 -15.18 3.71 2.24
CA THR A 66 -16.34 2.82 2.35
C THR A 66 -16.31 1.96 3.62
N ASN A 67 -15.20 1.96 4.37
CA ASN A 67 -14.93 1.02 5.46
C ASN A 67 -14.89 -0.46 5.00
N GLY A 68 -14.44 -0.71 3.77
CA GLY A 68 -14.15 -2.04 3.25
C GLY A 68 -15.19 -2.84 2.44
N PRO A 69 -16.49 -2.48 2.28
CA PRO A 69 -17.44 -3.30 1.54
C PRO A 69 -17.26 -3.27 0.01
N GLU A 70 -16.56 -2.28 -0.56
CA GLU A 70 -16.27 -2.23 -2.01
C GLU A 70 -14.92 -2.87 -2.35
N LEU A 71 -14.83 -4.20 -2.29
CA LEU A 71 -13.61 -4.95 -2.64
C LEU A 71 -13.69 -5.71 -3.97
N GLU A 72 -14.90 -5.94 -4.52
CA GLU A 72 -15.09 -6.92 -5.61
C GLU A 72 -15.13 -6.34 -7.05
N ASN A 73 -15.18 -5.02 -7.27
CA ASN A 73 -15.34 -4.47 -8.64
C ASN A 73 -14.62 -3.13 -8.89
N LEU A 74 -13.28 -3.12 -8.89
CA LEU A 74 -12.46 -1.99 -9.33
C LEU A 74 -11.36 -2.41 -10.31
#